data_AF-A0A936WQG8-F1
#
_entry.id   AF-A0A936WQG8-F1
#
_cell.length_a   1.000
_cell.length_b   1.000
_cell.length_c   1.000
_cell.angle_alpha   90.00
_cell.angle_beta   90.00
_cell.angle_gamma   90.00
#
_symmetry.space_group_name_H-M   'P 1'
#
loop_
_entity.id
_entity.type
_entity.pdbx_description
1 polymer ?
#
loop_
_entity_poly.entity_id
_entity_poly.type
_entity_poly.pdbx_seq_one_letter_code
_entity_poly.pdbx_strand_id
1 'polypeptide(L)'
;MGWMDRLARRWGVAPSRVLVILLVFACTGLSVMFLKRPLVYWASGEASDPPVAFSIIYYLLILPFYNVLLLAYGALFGQFKFFWDFEKRFFSRLFNRRKAD
;
A
#
# COMPACT_ATOMS: atom_id res chain seq x y z
N MET A 1 9.60 26.16 9.41
CA MET A 1 9.76 24.72 9.12
C MET A 1 8.95 24.38 7.89
N GLY A 2 9.58 23.89 6.83
CA GLY A 2 8.87 23.52 5.60
C GLY A 2 7.92 22.35 5.83
N TRP A 3 6.97 22.15 4.92
CA TRP A 3 6.09 20.99 4.95
C TRP A 3 6.88 19.67 4.85
N MET A 4 7.96 19.65 4.07
CA MET A 4 8.88 18.53 3.95
C MET A 4 9.54 18.18 5.28
N ASP A 5 10.00 19.18 6.06
CA ASP A 5 10.63 18.94 7.37
C ASP A 5 9.67 18.34 8.39
N ARG A 6 8.39 18.72 8.34
CA ARG A 6 7.36 18.15 9.21
C ARG A 6 7.12 16.68 8.89
N LEU A 7 7.06 16.32 7.61
CA LEU A 7 6.92 14.93 7.16
C LEU A 7 8.16 14.09 7.48
N ALA A 8 9.34 14.63 7.18
CA ALA A 8 10.62 14.04 7.49
C ALA A 8 10.73 13.68 8.98
N ARG A 9 10.39 14.62 9.88
CA ARG A 9 10.35 14.38 11.33
C ARG A 9 9.31 13.35 11.73
N ARG A 10 8.11 13.38 11.15
CA ARG A 10 7.03 12.43 11.46
C ARG A 10 7.39 10.99 11.09
N TRP A 11 8.13 10.83 10.00
CA TRP A 11 8.54 9.53 9.47
C TRP A 11 9.95 9.10 9.91
N GLY A 12 10.71 10.00 10.55
CA GLY A 12 12.08 9.71 11.00
C GLY A 12 13.07 9.55 9.85
N VAL A 13 12.85 10.24 8.72
CA VAL A 13 13.66 10.13 7.50
C VAL A 13 14.23 11.48 7.09
N ALA A 14 15.29 11.49 6.30
CA ALA A 14 15.85 12.71 5.74
C ALA A 14 14.85 13.42 4.79
N PRO A 15 14.84 14.76 4.71
CA PRO A 15 13.94 15.51 3.82
C PRO A 15 13.99 15.08 2.35
N SER A 16 15.16 14.70 1.84
CA SER A 16 15.35 14.20 0.47
C SER A 16 14.67 12.84 0.22
N ARG A 17 14.54 12.00 1.25
CA ARG A 17 13.89 10.69 1.16
C ARG A 17 12.37 10.80 1.14
N VAL A 18 11.81 11.88 1.68
CA VAL A 18 10.35 12.13 1.65
C VAL A 18 9.84 12.18 0.21
N LEU A 19 10.58 12.83 -0.70
CA LEU A 19 10.22 12.87 -2.13
C LEU A 19 10.22 11.49 -2.77
N VAL A 20 11.23 10.66 -2.47
CA VAL A 20 11.32 9.28 -2.96
C VAL A 20 10.15 8.44 -2.44
N ILE A 21 9.80 8.58 -1.16
CA ILE A 21 8.66 7.89 -0.54
C ILE A 21 7.35 8.31 -1.20
N LEU A 22 7.15 9.61 -1.43
CA LEU A 22 5.97 10.14 -2.13
C LEU A 22 5.87 9.62 -3.56
N LEU A 23 7.00 9.54 -4.27
CA LEU A 23 7.07 9.00 -5.62
C LEU A 23 6.73 7.51 -5.63
N VAL A 24 7.27 6.73 -4.69
CA VAL A 24 6.90 5.32 -4.49
C VAL A 24 5.38 5.18 -4.26
N PHE A 25 4.79 6.00 -3.39
CA PHE A 25 3.34 5.98 -3.13
C PHE A 25 2.52 6.33 -4.38
N ALA A 26 2.99 7.28 -5.19
CA ALA A 26 2.34 7.62 -6.45
C ALA A 26 2.41 6.46 -7.46
N CYS A 27 3.57 5.82 -7.60
CA CYS A 27 3.78 4.67 -8.48
C CYS A 27 2.98 3.44 -8.02
N THR A 28 2.98 3.11 -6.72
CA THR A 28 2.18 2.00 -6.17
C THR A 28 0.68 2.27 -6.35
N GLY A 29 0.23 3.50 -6.09
CA GLY A 29 -1.16 3.92 -6.29
C GLY A 29 -1.62 3.80 -7.75
N LEU A 30 -0.79 4.27 -8.69
CA LEU A 30 -1.02 4.10 -10.13
C LEU A 30 -1.11 2.63 -10.50
N SER A 31 -0.15 1.81 -10.08
CA SER A 31 -0.10 0.37 -10.39
C SER A 31 -1.35 -0.37 -9.93
N VAL A 32 -1.85 -0.03 -8.74
CA VAL A 32 -3.07 -0.63 -8.17
C VAL A 32 -4.32 -0.21 -8.93
N MET A 33 -4.40 1.04 -9.38
CA MET A 33 -5.50 1.49 -10.24
C MET A 33 -5.50 0.77 -11.59
N PHE A 34 -4.32 0.53 -12.18
CA PHE A 34 -4.18 -0.25 -13.39
C PHE A 34 -4.54 -1.72 -13.18
N LEU A 35 -4.24 -2.31 -12.01
CA LEU A 35 -4.57 -3.70 -11.70
C LEU A 35 -6.06 -3.92 -11.40
N LYS A 36 -6.75 -2.91 -10.84
CA LYS A 36 -8.20 -2.97 -10.59
C LYS A 36 -8.99 -3.23 -11.88
N ARG A 37 -8.64 -2.55 -12.96
CA ARG A 37 -9.39 -2.60 -14.24
C ARG A 37 -9.47 -4.01 -14.86
N PRO A 38 -8.36 -4.71 -15.12
CA PRO A 38 -8.39 -6.06 -15.67
C PRO A 38 -8.98 -7.04 -14.66
N LEU A 39 -8.75 -6.86 -13.36
CA LEU A 39 -9.25 -7.81 -12.38
C LEU A 39 -10.78 -7.74 -12.21
N VAL A 40 -11.36 -6.53 -12.21
CA VAL A 40 -12.82 -6.35 -12.24
C VAL A 40 -13.38 -6.88 -13.56
N TYR A 41 -12.72 -6.63 -14.69
CA TYR A 41 -13.14 -7.17 -15.99
C TYR A 41 -13.12 -8.71 -16.04
N TRP A 42 -12.08 -9.34 -15.49
CA TRP A 42 -11.95 -10.80 -15.40
C TRP A 42 -12.98 -11.42 -14.44
N ALA A 43 -13.26 -10.74 -13.33
CA ALA A 43 -14.22 -11.17 -12.32
C ALA A 43 -15.68 -11.10 -12.79
N SER A 44 -15.98 -10.15 -13.68
CA SER A 44 -17.35 -9.83 -14.10
C SER A 44 -17.69 -10.36 -15.48
N GLY A 45 -16.84 -11.20 -16.09
CA GLY A 45 -16.89 -11.57 -17.53
C GLY A 45 -18.28 -11.52 -18.15
N GLU A 46 -18.51 -10.54 -19.05
CA GLU A 46 -19.78 -10.19 -19.73
C GLU A 46 -21.07 -10.09 -18.89
N ALA A 47 -21.06 -10.44 -17.60
CA ALA A 47 -22.17 -10.36 -16.69
C ALA A 47 -22.19 -8.98 -16.01
N SER A 48 -23.31 -8.28 -16.17
CA SER A 48 -23.51 -6.89 -15.79
C SER A 48 -23.28 -6.57 -14.30
N ASP A 49 -23.19 -7.57 -13.42
CA ASP A 49 -22.92 -7.40 -12.00
C ASP A 49 -21.93 -8.43 -11.45
N PRO A 50 -20.77 -8.01 -10.92
CA PRO A 50 -19.88 -8.91 -10.20
C PRO A 50 -20.58 -9.37 -8.91
N PRO A 51 -20.53 -10.68 -8.58
CA PRO A 51 -21.04 -11.17 -7.31
C PRO A 51 -20.47 -10.37 -6.15
N VAL A 52 -21.31 -9.92 -5.21
CA VAL A 52 -20.88 -9.13 -4.03
C VAL A 52 -19.76 -9.84 -3.27
N ALA A 53 -19.80 -11.18 -3.20
CA ALA A 53 -18.74 -12.01 -2.64
C ALA A 53 -17.37 -11.81 -3.32
N PHE A 54 -17.35 -11.67 -4.65
CA PHE A 54 -16.13 -11.45 -5.42
C PHE A 54 -15.54 -10.06 -5.13
N SER A 55 -16.40 -9.04 -5.02
CA SER A 55 -15.96 -7.68 -4.64
C SER A 55 -15.36 -7.65 -3.23
N ILE A 56 -15.93 -8.38 -2.27
CA ILE A 56 -15.37 -8.49 -0.91
C ILE A 56 -13.99 -9.17 -0.95
N ILE A 57 -13.86 -10.31 -1.64
CA ILE A 57 -12.59 -11.01 -1.78
C ILE A 57 -11.54 -10.12 -2.45
N TYR A 58 -11.94 -9.34 -3.46
CA TYR A 58 -11.06 -8.37 -4.12
C TYR A 58 -10.49 -7.33 -3.14
N TYR A 59 -11.34 -6.66 -2.35
CA TYR A 59 -10.87 -5.68 -1.36
C TYR A 59 -10.02 -6.32 -0.26
N LEU A 60 -10.21 -7.60 0.01
CA LEU A 60 -9.41 -8.35 0.97
C LEU A 60 -8.04 -8.74 0.40
N LEU A 61 -7.96 -9.15 -0.88
CA LEU A 61 -6.73 -9.53 -1.57
C LEU A 61 -5.88 -8.34 -2.06
N ILE A 62 -6.51 -7.21 -2.40
CA ILE A 62 -5.78 -6.01 -2.84
C ILE A 62 -4.89 -5.48 -1.72
N LEU A 63 -5.25 -5.74 -0.47
CA LEU A 63 -4.55 -5.28 0.73
C LEU A 63 -3.17 -5.95 0.88
N PRO A 64 -3.01 -7.29 0.89
CA PRO A 64 -1.69 -7.92 0.85
C PRO A 64 -0.94 -7.65 -0.46
N PHE A 65 -1.63 -7.49 -1.59
CA PHE A 65 -0.97 -7.14 -2.86
C PHE A 65 -0.32 -5.75 -2.82
N TYR A 66 -1.01 -4.77 -2.24
CA TYR A 66 -0.49 -3.40 -2.08
C TYR A 66 0.76 -3.36 -1.20
N ASN A 67 0.76 -4.17 -0.14
CA ASN A 67 1.88 -4.38 0.78
C ASN A 67 3.13 -4.92 0.04
N VAL A 68 2.95 -5.96 -0.79
CA VAL A 68 4.02 -6.50 -1.65
C VAL A 68 4.55 -5.44 -2.64
N LEU A 69 3.67 -4.68 -3.29
CA LEU A 69 4.08 -3.60 -4.20
C LEU A 69 4.89 -2.53 -3.45
N LEU A 70 4.43 -2.08 -2.29
CA LEU A 70 5.15 -1.11 -1.46
C LEU A 70 6.57 -1.59 -1.14
N LEU A 71 6.73 -2.87 -0.79
CA LEU A 71 8.05 -3.46 -0.57
C LEU A 71 8.89 -3.52 -1.84
N ALA A 72 8.30 -3.92 -2.97
CA ALA A 72 8.99 -4.04 -4.25
C ALA A 72 9.52 -2.68 -4.74
N TYR A 73 8.66 -1.64 -4.73
CA TYR A 73 9.09 -0.28 -5.04
C TYR A 73 10.05 0.26 -3.98
N GLY A 74 9.82 -0.04 -2.70
CA GLY A 74 10.76 0.29 -1.63
C GLY A 74 12.16 -0.28 -1.85
N ALA A 75 12.25 -1.52 -2.33
CA ALA A 75 13.51 -2.16 -2.72
C ALA A 75 14.14 -1.48 -3.94
N LEU A 76 13.33 -1.17 -4.96
CA LEU A 76 13.79 -0.50 -6.19
C LEU A 76 14.44 0.87 -5.91
N PHE A 77 13.89 1.62 -4.97
CA PHE A 77 14.38 2.96 -4.58
C PHE A 77 15.32 2.94 -3.36
N GLY A 78 15.73 1.77 -2.86
CA GLY A 78 16.65 1.63 -1.72
C GLY A 78 16.08 2.07 -0.36
N GLN A 79 14.75 2.17 -0.23
CA GLN A 79 14.03 2.49 1.01
C GLN A 79 13.32 1.27 1.62
N PHE A 80 13.74 0.04 1.28
CA PHE A 80 13.11 -1.20 1.73
C PHE A 80 12.89 -1.25 3.25
N LYS A 81 13.91 -0.91 4.05
CA LYS A 81 13.82 -0.95 5.52
C LYS A 81 12.73 -0.03 6.07
N PHE A 82 12.56 1.15 5.47
CA PHE A 82 11.51 2.10 5.87
C PHE A 82 10.12 1.51 5.60
N PHE A 83 9.90 0.97 4.40
CA PHE A 83 8.63 0.37 4.02
C PHE A 83 8.33 -0.93 4.78
N TRP A 84 9.34 -1.74 5.07
CA TRP A 84 9.21 -2.94 5.89
C TRP A 84 8.79 -2.61 7.33
N ASP A 85 9.41 -1.60 7.96
CA ASP A 85 9.00 -1.15 9.29
C ASP A 85 7.61 -0.48 9.27
N PHE A 86 7.26 0.22 8.18
CA PHE A 86 5.93 0.79 7.97
C PHE A 86 4.86 -0.31 7.85
N GLU A 87 5.08 -1.32 7.03
CA GLU A 87 4.21 -2.47 6.82
C GLU A 87 4.04 -3.29 8.10
N LYS A 88 5.13 -3.60 8.81
CA LYS A 88 5.04 -4.27 10.12
C LYS A 88 4.20 -3.49 11.12
N ARG A 89 4.33 -2.17 11.17
CA ARG A 89 3.49 -1.34 12.05
C ARG A 89 2.02 -1.39 11.64
N PHE A 90 1.74 -1.44 10.34
CA PHE A 90 0.39 -1.59 9.82
C PHE A 90 -0.21 -2.96 10.17
N PHE A 91 0.50 -4.06 9.88
CA PHE A 91 0.09 -5.42 10.23
C PHE A 91 0.00 -5.63 11.74
N SER A 92 0.93 -5.08 12.52
CA SER A 92 0.85 -5.11 13.98
C SER A 92 -0.43 -4.42 14.45
N ARG A 93 -0.85 -3.29 13.91
CA ARG A 93 -2.15 -2.70 14.31
C ARG A 93 -3.36 -3.52 13.88
N LEU A 94 -3.26 -4.20 12.73
CA LEU A 94 -4.34 -5.04 12.20
C LEU A 94 -4.53 -6.33 13.02
N PHE A 95 -3.42 -7.00 13.38
CA PHE A 95 -3.41 -8.30 14.05
C PHE A 95 -3.23 -8.20 15.57
N ASN A 96 -2.47 -7.23 16.08
CA ASN A 96 -2.13 -7.07 17.50
C ASN A 96 -3.22 -6.38 18.31
N ARG A 97 -4.48 -6.42 17.86
CA ARG A 97 -5.66 -6.02 18.64
C ARG A 97 -6.12 -7.08 19.65
N ARG A 98 -5.35 -8.16 19.85
CA ARG A 98 -5.65 -9.23 20.84
C ARG A 98 -4.67 -9.27 22.02
N LYS A 99 -4.44 -8.13 22.66
CA LYS A 99 -4.03 -8.11 24.07
C LYS A 99 -4.56 -6.85 24.73
N ALA A 100 -5.87 -6.83 24.92
CA ALA A 100 -6.49 -6.11 26.00
C ALA A 100 -6.82 -7.19 27.04
N ASP A 101 -5.82 -7.51 27.86
CA ASP A 101 -6.02 -8.20 29.14
C ASP A 101 -6.12 -7.09 30.21
#